data_AF-A0A409WYZ3-F1
#
_entry.id   AF-A0A409WYZ3-F1
#
_cell.length_a   1.000
_cell.length_b   1.000
_cell.length_c   1.000
_cell.angle_alpha   90.00
_cell.angle_beta   90.00
_cell.angle_gamma   90.00
#
_symmetry.space_group_name_H-M   'P 1'
#
loop_
_entity.id
_entity.type
_entity.pdbx_description
1 polymer ?
#
loop_
_entity_poly.entity_id
_entity_poly.type
_entity_poly.pdbx_seq_one_letter_code
_entity_poly.pdbx_strand_id
1 'polypeptide(L)'
;MDAPSPQGPDRVIRLARFFSYPKQVIYLLVSFLALVSIVHYLSLVQKYIRARRSSSTSRRKAGWAVRLPLAIVDSFRALLFRWSIPVPFGYSLNIAEVGLTLAYLAVLLTWTFVNTTTVTGIKVEPHYYANRAGTIAASQLPLITALGMRNNLVSWLTGVSYDKLNYLHRIGFRSLIILIWIHAGGRMTVGLLDDEALTSRWVQCGLLAAISLVIMSILTLRPLRKLSYEVFLVIHFVFAL
;
A
#
# COMPACT_ATOMS: atom_id res chain seq x y z
N MET A 1 -35.75 -10.31 -14.71
CA MET A 1 -34.78 -10.67 -13.65
C MET A 1 -34.82 -9.53 -12.67
N ASP A 2 -35.55 -9.71 -11.57
CA ASP A 2 -35.73 -8.65 -10.58
C ASP A 2 -34.40 -8.40 -9.87
N ALA A 3 -33.95 -7.14 -9.86
CA ALA A 3 -32.77 -6.74 -9.12
C ALA A 3 -32.99 -7.11 -7.64
N PRO A 4 -32.00 -7.74 -6.97
CA PRO A 4 -32.15 -8.16 -5.58
C PRO A 4 -32.52 -6.96 -4.71
N SER A 5 -33.61 -7.08 -3.96
CA SER A 5 -34.16 -5.96 -3.19
C SER A 5 -33.12 -5.39 -2.20
N PRO A 6 -33.07 -4.05 -2.02
CA PRO A 6 -32.08 -3.39 -1.16
C PRO A 6 -32.10 -3.81 0.31
N GLN A 7 -33.19 -4.44 0.76
CA GLN A 7 -33.44 -4.80 2.16
C GLN A 7 -33.21 -6.29 2.48
N GLY A 8 -32.65 -7.06 1.55
CA GLY A 8 -32.38 -8.50 1.72
C GLY A 8 -31.11 -8.86 2.53
N PRO A 9 -30.85 -10.17 2.74
CA PRO A 9 -29.69 -10.68 3.47
C PRO A 9 -28.34 -10.17 2.91
N ASP A 10 -28.28 -9.86 1.62
CA ASP A 10 -27.12 -9.24 0.99
C ASP A 10 -26.69 -7.93 1.66
N ARG A 11 -27.63 -7.08 2.10
CA ARG A 11 -27.28 -5.79 2.74
C ARG A 11 -26.52 -6.01 4.04
N VAL A 12 -26.98 -6.93 4.89
CA VAL A 12 -26.34 -7.25 6.18
C VAL A 12 -24.93 -7.80 5.95
N ILE A 13 -24.80 -8.73 5.00
CA ILE A 13 -23.51 -9.33 4.64
C ILE A 13 -22.55 -8.26 4.09
N ARG A 14 -23.02 -7.37 3.22
CA ARG A 14 -22.23 -6.28 2.67
C ARG A 14 -21.72 -5.33 3.75
N LEU A 15 -22.60 -4.90 4.65
CA LEU A 15 -22.24 -3.99 5.74
C LEU A 15 -21.20 -4.61 6.68
N ALA A 16 -21.38 -5.87 7.07
CA ALA A 16 -20.40 -6.57 7.90
C ALA A 16 -19.02 -6.63 7.22
N ARG A 17 -18.98 -7.04 5.94
CA ARG A 17 -17.73 -7.15 5.16
C ARG A 17 -17.07 -5.79 4.90
N PHE A 18 -17.88 -4.75 4.69
CA PHE A 18 -17.44 -3.37 4.50
C PHE A 18 -16.60 -2.88 5.68
N PHE A 19 -17.01 -3.14 6.92
CA PHE A 19 -16.25 -2.72 8.10
C PHE A 19 -15.09 -3.67 8.46
N SER A 20 -15.18 -4.96 8.15
CA SER A 20 -14.15 -5.93 8.54
C SER A 20 -12.92 -5.92 7.64
N TYR A 21 -13.11 -5.80 6.33
CA TYR A 21 -12.01 -6.02 5.38
C TYR A 21 -10.95 -4.90 5.37
N PRO A 22 -11.30 -3.60 5.42
CA PRO A 22 -10.30 -2.55 5.59
C PRO A 22 -9.45 -2.75 6.86
N LYS A 23 -10.06 -3.19 7.96
CA LYS A 23 -9.35 -3.49 9.22
C LYS A 23 -8.36 -4.64 9.03
N GLN A 24 -8.76 -5.71 8.34
CA GLN A 24 -7.87 -6.84 8.05
C GLN A 24 -6.66 -6.43 7.20
N VAL A 25 -6.85 -5.56 6.20
CA VAL A 25 -5.74 -5.00 5.41
C VAL A 25 -4.78 -4.23 6.31
N ILE A 26 -5.30 -3.35 7.18
CA ILE A 26 -4.46 -2.60 8.13
C ILE A 26 -3.72 -3.57 9.07
N TYR A 27 -4.39 -4.57 9.63
CA TYR A 27 -3.76 -5.54 10.53
C TYR A 27 -2.64 -6.32 9.83
N LEU A 28 -2.84 -6.70 8.57
CA LEU A 28 -1.79 -7.35 7.78
C LEU A 28 -0.57 -6.45 7.63
N LEU A 29 -0.78 -5.18 7.26
CA LEU A 29 0.30 -4.21 7.05
C LEU A 29 1.03 -3.88 8.35
N VAL A 30 0.30 -3.67 9.45
CA VAL A 30 0.89 -3.41 10.77
C VAL A 30 1.66 -4.64 11.26
N SER A 31 1.12 -5.84 11.09
CA SER A 31 1.81 -7.09 11.47
C SER A 31 3.08 -7.29 10.64
N PHE A 32 3.04 -6.98 9.34
CA PHE A 32 4.22 -7.02 8.48
C PHE A 32 5.29 -6.01 8.90
N LEU A 33 4.89 -4.77 9.18
CA LEU A 33 5.82 -3.75 9.70
C LEU A 33 6.42 -4.16 11.04
N ALA A 34 5.61 -4.67 11.96
CA ALA A 34 6.07 -5.17 13.26
C ALA A 34 7.08 -6.32 13.10
N LEU A 35 6.81 -7.26 12.20
CA LEU A 35 7.73 -8.37 11.89
C LEU A 35 9.08 -7.84 11.38
N VAL A 36 9.06 -6.93 10.40
CA VAL A 36 10.30 -6.31 9.86
C VAL A 36 11.07 -5.59 10.96
N SER A 37 10.38 -4.85 11.82
CA SER A 37 10.98 -4.16 12.96
C SER A 37 11.61 -5.11 13.96
N ILE A 38 10.91 -6.18 14.35
CA ILE A 38 11.45 -7.20 15.25
C ILE A 38 12.72 -7.81 14.66
N VAL A 39 12.71 -8.20 13.39
CA VAL A 39 13.89 -8.73 12.70
C VAL A 39 15.03 -7.70 12.69
N HIS A 40 14.73 -6.43 12.44
CA HIS A 40 15.72 -5.35 12.46
C HIS A 40 16.40 -5.22 13.84
N TYR A 41 15.64 -5.06 14.92
CA TYR A 41 16.19 -4.90 16.27
C TYR A 41 16.91 -6.17 16.75
N LEU A 42 16.39 -7.36 16.45
CA LEU A 42 17.10 -8.62 16.73
C LEU A 42 18.46 -8.66 16.04
N SER A 43 18.53 -8.21 14.78
CA SER A 43 19.80 -8.15 14.04
C SER A 43 20.79 -7.16 14.65
N LEU A 44 20.33 -6.02 15.18
CA LEU A 44 21.16 -5.04 15.88
C LEU A 44 21.70 -5.59 17.20
N VAL A 45 20.83 -6.22 18.01
CA VAL A 45 21.22 -6.85 19.27
C VAL A 45 22.27 -7.95 19.03
N GLN A 46 22.07 -8.80 18.02
CA GLN A 46 23.04 -9.82 17.65
C GLN A 46 24.40 -9.22 17.24
N LYS A 47 24.41 -8.14 16.44
CA LYS A 47 25.63 -7.43 16.06
C LYS A 47 26.34 -6.83 17.28
N TYR A 48 25.59 -6.21 18.18
CA TYR A 48 26.13 -5.61 19.42
C TYR A 48 26.77 -6.66 20.34
N ILE A 49 26.09 -7.79 20.58
CA ILE A 49 26.62 -8.90 21.39
C ILE A 49 27.89 -9.48 20.75
N ARG A 50 27.91 -9.66 19.42
CA ARG A 50 29.09 -10.17 18.70
C ARG A 50 30.27 -9.19 18.80
N ALA A 51 30.03 -7.89 18.66
CA ALA A 51 31.07 -6.87 18.79
C ALA A 51 31.70 -6.87 20.20
N ARG A 52 30.89 -6.97 21.27
CA ARG A 52 31.41 -7.07 22.65
C ARG A 52 32.21 -8.34 22.91
N ARG A 53 31.77 -9.49 22.38
CA ARG A 53 32.48 -10.78 22.51
C ARG A 53 33.81 -10.82 21.75
N SER A 54 34.04 -9.91 20.79
CA SER A 54 35.29 -9.82 20.02
C SER A 54 36.50 -9.33 20.81
N SER A 55 36.35 -9.02 22.11
CA SER A 55 37.43 -8.54 22.99
C SER A 55 38.20 -9.66 23.73
N SER A 56 37.74 -10.92 23.71
CA SER A 56 38.52 -12.05 24.23
C SER A 56 38.45 -13.28 23.31
N THR A 57 39.61 -13.63 22.74
CA THR A 57 40.07 -14.97 22.34
C THR A 57 39.19 -15.88 21.47
N SER A 58 39.80 -16.35 20.38
CA SER A 58 39.40 -17.42 19.45
C SER A 58 38.17 -17.16 18.56
N ARG A 59 38.48 -16.93 17.27
CA ARG A 59 37.54 -16.86 16.14
C ARG A 59 36.86 -18.22 15.95
N ARG A 60 35.89 -18.57 16.81
CA ARG A 60 35.06 -19.77 16.65
C ARG A 60 34.41 -19.69 15.26
N LYS A 61 34.84 -20.54 14.33
CA LYS A 61 34.29 -20.61 12.97
C LYS A 61 32.78 -20.85 13.11
N ALA A 62 31.95 -19.85 12.80
CA ALA A 62 30.50 -20.03 12.76
C ALA A 62 30.17 -21.30 11.96
N GLY A 63 29.39 -22.22 12.55
CA GLY A 63 29.05 -23.49 11.92
C GLY A 63 28.34 -23.30 10.58
N TRP A 64 28.49 -24.28 9.68
CA TRP A 64 27.87 -24.27 8.35
C TRP A 64 26.36 -23.99 8.41
N ALA A 65 25.67 -24.50 9.44
CA ALA A 65 24.23 -24.30 9.67
C ALA A 65 23.81 -22.83 9.89
N VAL A 66 24.72 -21.95 10.33
CA VAL A 66 24.45 -20.50 10.45
C VAL A 66 24.88 -19.76 9.18
N ARG A 67 25.90 -20.25 8.48
CA ARG A 67 26.44 -19.62 7.27
C ARG A 67 25.59 -19.87 6.03
N LEU A 68 24.97 -21.05 5.91
CA LEU A 68 24.15 -21.41 4.76
C LEU A 68 22.91 -20.52 4.62
N PRO A 69 22.09 -20.30 5.66
CA PRO A 69 20.91 -19.44 5.56
C PRO A 69 21.28 -17.98 5.27
N LEU A 70 22.36 -17.48 5.87
CA LEU A 70 22.88 -16.13 5.62
C LEU A 70 23.36 -15.97 4.18
N ALA A 71 24.13 -16.93 3.66
CA ALA A 71 24.59 -16.92 2.28
C ALA A 71 23.43 -17.00 1.29
N ILE A 72 22.43 -17.84 1.56
CA ILE A 72 21.21 -17.93 0.75
C ILE A 72 20.49 -16.58 0.73
N VAL A 73 20.26 -15.96 1.89
CA VAL A 73 19.60 -14.64 1.97
C VAL A 73 20.40 -13.57 1.23
N ASP A 74 21.73 -13.56 1.37
CA ASP A 74 22.58 -12.58 0.69
C ASP A 74 22.65 -12.83 -0.82
N SER A 75 22.63 -14.08 -1.27
CA SER A 75 22.50 -14.45 -2.68
C SER A 75 21.12 -14.07 -3.24
N PHE A 76 20.04 -14.29 -2.50
CA PHE A 76 18.69 -13.86 -2.88
C PHE A 76 18.61 -12.34 -2.99
N ARG A 77 19.15 -11.59 -2.03
CA ARG A 77 19.27 -10.13 -2.11
C ARG A 77 20.07 -9.72 -3.33
N ALA A 78 21.24 -10.32 -3.54
CA ALA A 78 22.08 -10.01 -4.68
C ALA A 78 21.33 -10.23 -6.00
N LEU A 79 20.59 -11.34 -6.17
CA LEU A 79 19.81 -11.60 -7.37
C LEU A 79 18.64 -10.62 -7.54
N LEU A 80 17.88 -10.37 -6.47
CA LEU A 80 16.70 -9.50 -6.49
C LEU A 80 17.03 -8.03 -6.78
N PHE A 81 18.20 -7.56 -6.36
CA PHE A 81 18.65 -6.18 -6.58
C PHE A 81 19.56 -6.00 -7.80
N ARG A 82 20.11 -7.08 -8.37
CA ARG A 82 21.03 -7.01 -9.51
C ARG A 82 20.34 -6.76 -10.84
N TRP A 83 19.09 -7.18 -10.99
CA TRP A 83 18.33 -6.98 -12.23
C TRP A 83 17.42 -5.77 -12.09
N SER A 84 17.76 -4.70 -12.81
CA SER A 84 16.95 -3.49 -12.96
C SER A 84 16.37 -3.41 -14.37
N ILE A 85 15.06 -3.31 -14.46
CA ILE A 85 14.34 -3.12 -15.73
C ILE A 85 14.22 -1.61 -15.96
N PRO A 86 14.71 -1.07 -17.09
CA PRO A 86 14.47 0.31 -17.46
C PRO A 86 12.99 0.46 -17.85
N VAL A 87 12.30 1.39 -17.19
CA VAL A 87 10.90 1.71 -17.42
C VAL A 87 10.83 3.06 -18.15
N PRO A 88 9.84 3.27 -19.05
CA PRO A 88 9.62 4.54 -19.71
C PRO A 88 9.62 5.73 -18.75
N PHE A 89 9.96 6.91 -19.27
CA PHE A 89 10.22 8.13 -18.49
C PHE A 89 11.45 8.03 -17.56
N GLY A 90 12.34 7.07 -17.83
CA GLY A 90 13.66 6.89 -17.23
C GLY A 90 13.64 6.51 -15.74
N TYR A 91 12.63 5.76 -15.33
CA TYR A 91 12.66 5.04 -14.06
C TYR A 91 13.43 3.74 -14.25
N SER A 92 14.16 3.28 -13.24
CA SER A 92 14.66 1.91 -13.17
C SER A 92 14.00 1.24 -11.98
N LEU A 93 13.42 0.06 -12.20
CA LEU A 93 12.81 -0.75 -11.15
C LEU A 93 13.58 -2.05 -11.02
N ASN A 94 13.97 -2.42 -9.80
CA ASN A 94 14.49 -3.77 -9.58
C ASN A 94 13.36 -4.80 -9.42
N ILE A 95 13.71 -6.08 -9.53
CA ILE A 95 12.73 -7.18 -9.43
C ILE A 95 12.07 -7.23 -8.05
N ALA A 96 12.81 -6.91 -6.98
CA ALA A 96 12.25 -6.83 -5.64
C ALA A 96 11.13 -5.78 -5.54
N GLU A 97 11.37 -4.62 -6.14
CA GLU A 97 10.45 -3.48 -6.21
C GLU A 97 9.20 -3.84 -7.03
N VAL A 98 9.36 -4.49 -8.17
CA VAL A 98 8.24 -5.01 -8.98
C VAL A 98 7.43 -6.05 -8.19
N GLY A 99 8.10 -7.04 -7.61
CA GLY A 99 7.45 -8.09 -6.83
C GLY A 99 6.68 -7.54 -5.63
N LEU A 100 7.27 -6.59 -4.90
CA LEU A 100 6.63 -5.91 -3.77
C LEU A 100 5.43 -5.07 -4.21
N THR A 101 5.53 -4.40 -5.35
CA THR A 101 4.41 -3.66 -5.95
C THR A 101 3.24 -4.57 -6.28
N LEU A 102 3.52 -5.70 -6.95
CA LEU A 102 2.50 -6.67 -7.34
C LEU A 102 1.87 -7.32 -6.11
N ALA A 103 2.67 -7.71 -5.12
CA ALA A 103 2.17 -8.29 -3.88
C ALA A 103 1.27 -7.30 -3.11
N TYR A 104 1.70 -6.06 -2.97
CA TYR A 104 0.90 -5.02 -2.30
C TYR A 104 -0.41 -4.74 -3.05
N LEU A 105 -0.35 -4.58 -4.37
CA LEU A 105 -1.54 -4.39 -5.19
C LEU A 105 -2.48 -5.61 -5.12
N ALA A 106 -1.93 -6.83 -5.16
CA ALA A 106 -2.71 -8.06 -5.04
C ALA A 106 -3.46 -8.11 -3.71
N VAL A 107 -2.80 -7.80 -2.58
CA VAL A 107 -3.48 -7.71 -1.26
C VAL A 107 -4.64 -6.73 -1.32
N LEU A 108 -4.42 -5.51 -1.82
CA LEU A 108 -5.47 -4.49 -1.87
C LEU A 108 -6.65 -4.92 -2.75
N LEU A 109 -6.38 -5.47 -3.92
CA LEU A 109 -7.42 -5.93 -4.85
C LEU A 109 -8.13 -7.18 -4.32
N THR A 110 -7.43 -8.12 -3.71
CA THR A 110 -8.04 -9.30 -3.08
C THR A 110 -9.03 -8.89 -2.01
N TRP A 111 -8.66 -8.04 -1.05
CA TRP A 111 -9.61 -7.61 -0.02
C TRP A 111 -10.74 -6.73 -0.58
N THR A 112 -10.49 -6.02 -1.69
CA THR A 112 -11.54 -5.28 -2.39
C THR A 112 -12.59 -6.23 -3.00
N PHE A 113 -12.16 -7.28 -3.71
CA PHE A 113 -13.05 -8.12 -4.52
C PHE A 113 -13.45 -9.46 -3.89
N VAL A 114 -12.83 -9.89 -2.78
CA VAL A 114 -13.16 -11.15 -2.12
C VAL A 114 -14.58 -11.12 -1.58
N ASN A 115 -15.31 -12.23 -1.74
CA ASN A 115 -16.69 -12.41 -1.29
C ASN A 115 -17.62 -11.27 -1.75
N THR A 116 -17.62 -11.00 -3.05
CA THR A 116 -18.49 -10.04 -3.74
C THR A 116 -19.62 -10.70 -4.53
N THR A 117 -19.90 -11.97 -4.24
CA THR A 117 -21.01 -12.72 -4.83
C THR A 117 -22.27 -12.53 -3.98
N THR A 118 -23.41 -12.24 -4.62
CA THR A 118 -24.72 -12.13 -3.95
C THR A 118 -25.22 -13.49 -3.49
N VAL A 119 -26.23 -13.51 -2.61
CA VAL A 119 -26.94 -14.74 -2.21
C VAL A 119 -27.60 -15.42 -3.42
N THR A 120 -27.99 -14.64 -4.43
CA THR A 120 -28.55 -15.12 -5.71
C THR A 120 -27.50 -15.59 -6.72
N GLY A 121 -26.20 -15.50 -6.40
CA GLY A 121 -25.11 -16.02 -7.23
C GLY A 121 -24.51 -15.03 -8.23
N ILE A 122 -24.93 -13.76 -8.24
CA ILE A 122 -24.35 -12.71 -9.09
C ILE A 122 -22.94 -12.41 -8.59
N LYS A 123 -21.93 -12.59 -9.45
CA LYS A 123 -20.52 -12.39 -9.10
C LYS A 123 -20.09 -10.95 -9.34
N VAL A 124 -19.13 -10.47 -8.53
CA VAL A 124 -18.51 -9.14 -8.65
C VAL A 124 -19.56 -8.03 -8.62
N GLU A 125 -20.46 -8.10 -7.64
CA GLU A 125 -21.56 -7.16 -7.49
C GLU A 125 -21.05 -5.79 -6.95
N PRO A 126 -21.23 -4.67 -7.67
CA PRO A 126 -20.76 -3.33 -7.28
C PRO A 126 -21.08 -2.90 -5.86
N HIS A 127 -22.28 -3.20 -5.35
CA HIS A 127 -22.65 -2.85 -3.98
C HIS A 127 -21.71 -3.44 -2.92
N TYR A 128 -21.03 -4.57 -3.20
CA TYR A 128 -20.12 -5.21 -2.25
C TYR A 128 -18.73 -4.57 -2.20
N TYR A 129 -18.23 -4.09 -3.35
CA TYR A 129 -16.85 -3.64 -3.46
C TYR A 129 -16.70 -2.13 -3.62
N ALA A 130 -17.70 -1.40 -4.12
CA ALA A 130 -17.55 0.02 -4.45
C ALA A 130 -17.15 0.86 -3.22
N ASN A 131 -17.99 0.88 -2.17
CA ASN A 131 -17.68 1.58 -0.91
C ASN A 131 -16.45 0.99 -0.21
N ARG A 132 -16.25 -0.33 -0.33
CA ARG A 132 -15.09 -1.02 0.26
C ARG A 132 -13.78 -0.56 -0.36
N ALA A 133 -13.71 -0.41 -1.68
CA ALA A 133 -12.53 0.07 -2.40
C ALA A 133 -12.14 1.47 -1.92
N GLY A 134 -13.13 2.38 -1.78
CA GLY A 134 -12.91 3.72 -1.25
C GLY A 134 -12.41 3.72 0.19
N THR A 135 -12.95 2.83 1.03
CA THR A 135 -12.52 2.72 2.45
C THR A 135 -11.14 2.10 2.58
N ILE A 136 -10.82 1.08 1.79
CA ILE A 136 -9.46 0.51 1.72
C ILE A 136 -8.50 1.60 1.24
N ALA A 137 -8.82 2.35 0.17
CA ALA A 137 -8.01 3.47 -0.31
C ALA A 137 -7.74 4.51 0.78
N ALA A 138 -8.80 4.99 1.45
CA ALA A 138 -8.70 5.98 2.52
C ALA A 138 -7.82 5.47 3.68
N SER A 139 -7.96 4.20 4.05
CA SER A 139 -7.15 3.59 5.11
C SER A 139 -5.65 3.48 4.79
N GLN A 140 -5.25 3.58 3.52
CA GLN A 140 -3.83 3.58 3.14
C GLN A 140 -3.17 4.95 3.31
N LEU A 141 -3.95 6.04 3.36
CA LEU A 141 -3.42 7.41 3.40
C LEU A 141 -2.45 7.63 4.58
N PRO A 142 -2.73 7.22 5.84
CA PRO A 142 -1.80 7.43 6.94
C PRO A 142 -0.44 6.76 6.73
N LEU A 143 -0.45 5.51 6.22
CA LEU A 143 0.78 4.77 5.93
C LEU A 143 1.55 5.43 4.77
N ILE A 144 0.86 5.79 3.69
CA ILE A 144 1.48 6.45 2.52
C ILE A 144 2.11 7.77 2.95
N THR A 145 1.43 8.58 3.75
CA THR A 145 1.96 9.85 4.28
C THR A 145 3.19 9.60 5.15
N ALA A 146 3.14 8.64 6.08
CA ALA A 146 4.28 8.29 6.93
C ALA A 146 5.52 7.87 6.12
N LEU A 147 5.34 7.11 5.04
CA LEU A 147 6.43 6.66 4.16
C LEU A 147 7.09 7.80 3.35
N GLY A 148 6.39 8.92 3.15
CA GLY A 148 6.88 10.08 2.40
C GLY A 148 7.73 11.06 3.22
N MET A 149 7.71 10.97 4.55
CA MET A 149 8.40 11.92 5.43
C MET A 149 9.92 11.61 5.50
N ARG A 150 10.78 12.64 5.47
CA ARG A 150 12.25 12.46 5.59
C ARG A 150 12.67 11.96 6.98
N ASN A 151 12.03 12.44 8.04
CA ASN A 151 12.18 11.91 9.39
C ASN A 151 10.98 11.00 9.71
N ASN A 152 10.94 9.80 9.12
CA ASN A 152 9.83 8.89 9.32
C ASN A 152 10.14 7.82 10.38
N LEU A 153 9.18 7.63 11.30
CA LEU A 153 9.22 6.60 12.34
C LEU A 153 9.42 5.20 11.77
N VAL A 154 8.89 4.94 10.56
CA VAL A 154 9.01 3.66 9.88
C VAL A 154 10.47 3.30 9.59
N SER A 155 11.30 4.26 9.19
CA SER A 155 12.73 4.08 8.92
C SER A 155 13.48 3.73 10.19
N TRP A 156 13.17 4.42 11.29
CA TRP A 156 13.74 4.12 12.60
C TRP A 156 13.34 2.72 13.09
N LEU A 157 12.07 2.35 12.94
CA LEU A 157 11.55 1.05 13.36
C LEU A 157 12.09 -0.11 12.52
N THR A 158 12.25 0.07 11.22
CA THR A 158 12.58 -1.03 10.28
C THR A 158 14.04 -1.06 9.85
N GLY A 159 14.79 0.02 10.09
CA GLY A 159 16.15 0.21 9.58
C GLY A 159 16.23 0.36 8.06
N VAL A 160 15.09 0.52 7.37
CA VAL A 160 15.03 0.69 5.91
C VAL A 160 15.32 2.14 5.56
N SER A 161 16.17 2.36 4.55
CA SER A 161 16.56 3.70 4.13
C SER A 161 15.38 4.50 3.55
N TYR A 162 15.44 5.82 3.71
CA TYR A 162 14.43 6.74 3.18
C TYR A 162 14.18 6.53 1.68
N ASP A 163 15.20 6.26 0.86
CA ASP A 163 15.01 6.07 -0.58
C ASP A 163 14.10 4.88 -0.91
N LYS A 164 14.19 3.79 -0.12
CA LYS A 164 13.34 2.61 -0.27
C LYS A 164 11.93 2.84 0.28
N LEU A 165 11.79 3.59 1.37
CA LEU A 165 10.47 3.96 1.89
C LEU A 165 9.74 4.96 0.99
N ASN A 166 10.47 5.92 0.41
CA ASN A 166 9.97 6.85 -0.58
C ASN A 166 9.56 6.12 -1.88
N TYR A 167 10.23 5.02 -2.24
CA TYR A 167 9.73 4.12 -3.28
C TYR A 167 8.35 3.55 -2.91
N LEU A 168 8.19 3.03 -1.69
CA LEU A 168 6.91 2.52 -1.20
C LEU A 168 5.82 3.59 -1.13
N HIS A 169 6.14 4.81 -0.73
CA HIS A 169 5.21 5.96 -0.80
C HIS A 169 4.65 6.14 -2.22
N ARG A 170 5.53 6.14 -3.23
CA ARG A 170 5.13 6.31 -4.63
C ARG A 170 4.29 5.14 -5.14
N ILE A 171 4.61 3.90 -4.79
CA ILE A 171 3.80 2.74 -5.19
C ILE A 171 2.46 2.73 -4.45
N GLY A 172 2.47 3.00 -3.16
CA GLY A 172 1.27 3.10 -2.33
C GLY A 172 0.27 4.09 -2.91
N PHE A 173 0.74 5.28 -3.29
CA PHE A 173 -0.09 6.29 -3.95
C PHE A 173 -0.63 5.81 -5.30
N ARG A 174 0.17 5.14 -6.14
CA ARG A 174 -0.32 4.59 -7.42
C ARG A 174 -1.39 3.52 -7.23
N SER A 175 -1.19 2.61 -6.27
CA SER A 175 -2.20 1.61 -5.91
C SER A 175 -3.49 2.25 -5.37
N LEU A 176 -3.36 3.34 -4.61
CA LEU A 176 -4.49 4.12 -4.11
C LEU A 176 -5.32 4.71 -5.27
N ILE A 177 -4.69 5.25 -6.30
CA ILE A 177 -5.41 5.75 -7.49
C ILE A 177 -6.22 4.65 -8.17
N ILE A 178 -5.68 3.43 -8.29
CA ILE A 178 -6.42 2.29 -8.84
C ILE A 178 -7.68 2.00 -8.02
N LEU A 179 -7.59 2.00 -6.69
CA LEU A 179 -8.74 1.80 -5.81
C LEU A 179 -9.77 2.93 -5.89
N ILE A 180 -9.33 4.18 -6.07
CA ILE A 180 -10.24 5.32 -6.27
C ILE A 180 -11.00 5.18 -7.58
N TRP A 181 -10.37 4.73 -8.66
CA TRP A 181 -11.07 4.43 -9.92
C TRP A 181 -12.06 3.27 -9.78
N ILE A 182 -11.70 2.20 -9.06
CA ILE A 182 -12.62 1.09 -8.77
C ILE A 182 -13.81 1.57 -7.92
N HIS A 183 -13.56 2.40 -6.92
CA HIS A 183 -14.59 3.02 -6.10
C HIS A 183 -15.51 3.87 -6.96
N ALA A 184 -14.99 4.87 -7.69
CA ALA A 184 -15.76 5.76 -8.52
C ALA A 184 -16.57 5.00 -9.59
N GLY A 185 -15.93 4.07 -10.31
CA GLY A 185 -16.59 3.24 -11.30
C GLY A 185 -17.72 2.40 -10.69
N GLY A 186 -17.47 1.72 -9.57
CA GLY A 186 -18.48 0.95 -8.87
C GLY A 186 -19.62 1.81 -8.28
N ARG A 187 -19.33 3.04 -7.88
CA ARG A 187 -20.35 3.99 -7.41
C ARG A 187 -21.23 4.48 -8.56
N MET A 188 -20.64 4.75 -9.72
CA MET A 188 -21.38 5.16 -10.91
C MET A 188 -22.27 4.05 -11.45
N THR A 189 -21.86 2.78 -11.34
CA THR A 189 -22.71 1.64 -11.76
C THR A 189 -23.88 1.38 -10.80
N VAL A 190 -23.67 1.55 -9.49
CA VAL A 190 -24.74 1.47 -8.48
C VAL A 190 -25.72 2.63 -8.59
N GLY A 191 -25.22 3.81 -8.96
CA GLY A 191 -25.96 5.06 -8.94
C GLY A 191 -25.66 5.91 -7.70
N LEU A 192 -25.91 7.21 -7.86
CA LEU A 192 -25.74 8.25 -6.83
C LEU A 192 -27.12 8.83 -6.51
N LEU A 193 -27.90 8.08 -5.71
CA LEU A 193 -29.28 8.40 -5.35
C LEU A 193 -29.40 8.66 -3.85
N ASP A 194 -30.47 9.34 -3.45
CA ASP A 194 -30.83 9.63 -2.06
C ASP A 194 -29.65 10.20 -1.23
N ASP A 195 -29.29 9.55 -0.13
CA ASP A 195 -28.19 9.98 0.76
C ASP A 195 -26.81 9.94 0.09
N GLU A 196 -26.69 9.22 -1.03
CA GLU A 196 -25.48 9.08 -1.83
C GLU A 196 -25.54 9.92 -3.13
N ALA A 197 -26.49 10.86 -3.22
CA ALA A 197 -26.60 11.81 -4.33
C ALA A 197 -25.49 12.88 -4.30
N LEU A 198 -25.17 13.44 -5.47
CA LEU A 198 -24.17 14.52 -5.62
C LEU A 198 -24.52 15.81 -4.87
N THR A 199 -25.78 16.00 -4.49
CA THR A 199 -26.22 17.12 -3.64
C THR A 199 -25.80 16.95 -2.18
N SER A 200 -25.43 15.73 -1.78
CA SER A 200 -24.99 15.42 -0.43
C SER A 200 -23.57 15.88 -0.17
N ARG A 201 -23.34 16.60 0.94
CA ARG A 201 -22.05 17.22 1.26
C ARG A 201 -20.91 16.21 1.34
N TRP A 202 -21.14 15.03 1.92
CA TRP A 202 -20.08 14.03 2.06
C TRP A 202 -19.68 13.41 0.71
N VAL A 203 -20.62 13.30 -0.23
CA VAL A 203 -20.34 12.86 -1.61
C VAL A 203 -19.52 13.92 -2.35
N GLN A 204 -19.85 15.20 -2.17
CA GLN A 204 -19.06 16.31 -2.71
C GLN A 204 -17.64 16.33 -2.16
N CYS A 205 -17.45 16.11 -0.85
CA CYS A 205 -16.12 15.95 -0.25
C CYS A 205 -15.36 14.76 -0.86
N GLY A 206 -16.03 13.63 -1.07
CA GLY A 206 -15.43 12.45 -1.73
C GLY A 206 -15.01 12.74 -3.18
N LEU A 207 -15.84 13.45 -3.94
CA LEU A 207 -15.52 13.87 -5.30
C LEU A 207 -14.33 14.84 -5.34
N LEU A 208 -14.32 15.84 -4.45
CA LEU A 208 -13.20 16.77 -4.31
C LEU A 208 -11.91 16.02 -3.98
N ALA A 209 -11.95 15.10 -3.01
CA ALA A 209 -10.80 14.26 -2.66
C ALA A 209 -10.32 13.42 -3.85
N ALA A 210 -11.23 12.80 -4.62
CA ALA A 210 -10.87 12.03 -5.81
C ALA A 210 -10.19 12.90 -6.88
N ILE A 211 -10.74 14.09 -7.16
CA ILE A 211 -10.16 15.06 -8.11
C ILE A 211 -8.76 15.49 -7.64
N SER A 212 -8.61 15.86 -6.37
CA SER A 212 -7.33 16.22 -5.76
C SER A 212 -6.29 15.12 -5.93
N LEU A 213 -6.65 13.87 -5.65
CA LEU A 213 -5.77 12.72 -5.81
C LEU A 213 -5.37 12.48 -7.27
N VAL A 214 -6.30 12.66 -8.22
CA VAL A 214 -5.98 12.56 -9.66
C VAL A 214 -5.01 13.66 -10.09
N ILE A 215 -5.24 14.91 -9.67
CA ILE A 215 -4.32 16.03 -9.94
C ILE A 215 -2.93 15.72 -9.36
N MET A 216 -2.85 15.29 -8.11
CA MET A 216 -1.59 14.89 -7.49
C MET A 216 -0.90 13.76 -8.27
N SER A 217 -1.65 12.77 -8.77
CA SER A 217 -1.10 11.68 -9.58
C SER A 217 -0.42 12.19 -10.85
N ILE A 218 -1.04 13.14 -11.54
CA ILE A 218 -0.49 13.77 -12.74
C ILE A 218 0.77 14.56 -12.37
N LEU A 219 0.73 15.39 -11.34
CA LEU A 219 1.87 16.21 -10.92
C LEU A 219 3.09 15.38 -10.50
N THR A 220 2.89 14.14 -10.04
CA THR A 220 4.00 13.22 -9.73
C THR A 220 4.70 12.61 -10.96
N LEU A 221 4.20 12.85 -12.17
CA LEU A 221 4.84 12.39 -13.40
C LEU A 221 6.23 13.02 -13.55
N ARG A 222 7.23 12.21 -13.90
CA ARG A 222 8.63 12.66 -13.95
C ARG A 222 8.85 13.84 -14.89
N PRO A 223 8.24 13.91 -16.10
CA PRO A 223 8.40 15.05 -16.98
C PRO A 223 7.96 16.36 -16.31
N LEU A 224 6.81 16.36 -15.63
CA LEU A 224 6.27 17.54 -14.94
C LEU A 224 7.15 17.97 -13.76
N ARG A 225 7.60 17.02 -12.93
CA ARG A 225 8.52 17.33 -11.82
C ARG A 225 9.88 17.87 -12.28
N LYS A 226 10.33 17.53 -13.48
CA LYS A 226 11.59 18.04 -14.05
C LYS A 226 11.48 19.48 -14.55
N LEU A 227 10.28 19.94 -14.89
CA LEU A 227 10.07 21.32 -15.35
C LEU A 227 10.21 22.31 -14.18
N SER A 228 9.59 22.02 -13.04
CA SER A 228 9.79 22.80 -11.81
C SER A 228 9.53 21.93 -10.58
N TYR A 229 10.60 21.59 -9.87
CA TYR A 229 10.53 20.77 -8.66
C TYR A 229 9.87 21.53 -7.50
N GLU A 230 10.16 22.82 -7.36
CA GLU A 230 9.61 23.66 -6.29
C GLU A 230 8.10 23.83 -6.42
N VAL A 231 7.59 24.06 -7.64
CA VAL A 231 6.14 24.16 -7.90
C VAL A 231 5.45 22.83 -7.60
N PHE A 232 6.05 21.70 -8.03
CA PHE A 232 5.55 20.38 -7.67
C PHE A 232 5.46 20.20 -6.15
N LEU A 233 6.50 20.61 -5.41
CA LEU A 233 6.58 20.45 -3.97
C LEU A 233 5.49 21.25 -3.25
N VAL A 234 5.30 22.53 -3.62
CA VAL A 234 4.26 23.40 -3.05
C VAL A 234 2.87 22.82 -3.31
N ILE A 235 2.56 22.46 -4.55
CA ILE A 235 1.25 21.91 -4.88
C ILE A 235 1.02 20.58 -4.17
N HIS A 236 2.04 19.72 -4.10
CA HIS A 236 1.93 18.44 -3.39
C HIS A 236 1.60 18.64 -1.90
N PHE A 237 2.24 19.60 -1.22
CA PHE A 237 1.93 19.90 0.18
C PHE A 237 0.53 20.47 0.36
N VAL A 238 0.11 21.43 -0.49
CA VAL A 238 -1.22 22.05 -0.39
C VAL A 238 -2.33 21.01 -0.57
N PHE A 239 -2.18 20.07 -1.51
CA PHE A 239 -3.18 19.03 -1.76
C PHE A 239 -3.10 17.84 -0.80
N ALA A 240 -1.98 17.67 -0.09
CA ALA A 240 -1.79 16.60 0.89
C ALA A 240 -2.27 16.97 2.30
N LEU A 241 -2.50 18.26 2.58
CA LEU A 241 -3.11 18.80 3.80
C LEU A 241 -4.63 18.67 3.75
#